data_AF-A0A7K1ARJ2-F1
#
_entry.id   AF-A0A7K1ARJ2-F1
#
_cell.length_a   1.000
_cell.length_b   1.000
_cell.length_c   1.000
_cell.angle_alpha   90.00
_cell.angle_beta   90.00
_cell.angle_gamma   90.00
#
_symmetry.space_group_name_H-M   'P 1'
#
loop_
_entity.id
_entity.type
_entity.pdbx_description
1 polymer ?
#
loop_
_entity_poly.entity_id
_entity_poly.type
_entity_poly.pdbx_seq_one_letter_code
_entity_poly.pdbx_strand_id
1 'polypeptide(L)'
;MSNFLLWLPLAKDKAAAMPTEWRIGTMTQNGEGKVGECLNQSKSLAGVVTTNSTMYLDGPPKFQDGFLDYKVASTHFEADGTTVFKGTYELIMSSKIARCIYGFTAAPVSATVSITSENGEPSAATTQVNEKNGWLTLAAYNFTFSNPTVRISLTQAKDVKKTTISCIKGKKVKKVSAINPKCPSGYRKK
;
A
#
# COMPACT_ATOMS: atom_id res chain seq x y z
N MET A 1 -8.12 -15.29 -11.22
CA MET A 1 -8.86 -14.19 -11.89
C MET A 1 -9.18 -14.48 -13.34
N SER A 2 -8.29 -15.11 -14.14
CA SER A 2 -8.57 -15.48 -15.55
C SER A 2 -9.90 -16.20 -15.75
N ASN A 3 -10.20 -17.21 -14.92
CA ASN A 3 -11.48 -17.93 -15.01
C ASN A 3 -12.69 -17.02 -14.86
N PHE A 4 -12.68 -16.06 -13.93
CA PHE A 4 -13.80 -15.13 -13.73
C PHE A 4 -14.03 -14.22 -14.94
N LEU A 5 -12.95 -13.74 -15.56
CA LEU A 5 -13.05 -12.91 -16.76
C LEU A 5 -13.70 -13.65 -17.93
N LEU A 6 -13.50 -14.97 -18.05
CA LEU A 6 -14.18 -15.80 -19.06
C LEU A 6 -15.71 -15.85 -18.87
N TRP A 7 -16.20 -15.67 -17.64
CA TRP A 7 -17.63 -15.69 -17.33
C TRP A 7 -18.31 -14.33 -17.48
N LEU A 8 -17.56 -13.21 -17.51
CA LEU A 8 -18.15 -11.87 -17.60
C LEU A 8 -19.08 -11.68 -18.81
N PRO A 9 -18.74 -12.13 -20.03
CA PRO A 9 -19.64 -12.01 -21.18
C PRO A 9 -20.95 -12.80 -21.00
N LEU A 10 -20.87 -13.99 -20.38
CA LEU A 10 -22.05 -14.82 -20.10
C LEU A 10 -22.95 -14.18 -19.03
N ALA A 11 -22.34 -13.53 -18.04
CA ALA A 11 -23.02 -12.75 -17.01
C ALA A 11 -23.51 -11.38 -17.52
N LYS A 12 -23.29 -11.03 -18.79
CA LYS A 12 -23.59 -9.72 -19.38
C LYS A 12 -22.97 -8.55 -18.59
N ASP A 13 -21.80 -8.80 -18.02
CA ASP A 13 -21.04 -7.85 -17.20
C ASP A 13 -21.86 -7.21 -16.05
N LYS A 14 -22.78 -8.00 -15.49
CA LYS A 14 -23.76 -7.58 -14.50
C LYS A 14 -23.70 -8.47 -13.27
N ALA A 15 -23.75 -7.86 -12.08
CA ALA A 15 -23.78 -8.61 -10.83
C ALA A 15 -25.06 -9.46 -10.73
N ALA A 16 -24.94 -10.70 -10.27
CA ALA A 16 -26.11 -11.56 -10.00
C ALA A 16 -26.84 -11.12 -8.72
N ALA A 17 -26.10 -10.60 -7.74
CA ALA A 17 -26.62 -10.11 -6.46
C ALA A 17 -25.66 -9.07 -5.86
N MET A 18 -26.19 -8.25 -4.96
CA MET A 18 -25.46 -7.22 -4.21
C MET A 18 -25.63 -7.48 -2.70
N PRO A 19 -24.87 -8.40 -2.11
CA PRO A 19 -24.98 -8.70 -0.68
C PRO A 19 -24.55 -7.49 0.17
N THR A 20 -25.22 -7.31 1.31
CA THR A 20 -24.92 -6.25 2.29
C THR A 20 -24.18 -6.78 3.52
N GLU A 21 -23.74 -8.04 3.48
CA GLU A 21 -22.99 -8.71 4.54
C GLU A 21 -21.47 -8.65 4.30
N TRP A 22 -20.71 -8.58 5.38
CA TRP A 22 -19.26 -8.68 5.35
C TRP A 22 -18.82 -10.12 5.58
N ARG A 23 -17.81 -10.56 4.82
CA ARG A 23 -17.09 -11.80 5.09
C ARG A 23 -15.65 -11.47 5.43
N ILE A 24 -15.18 -12.06 6.53
CA ILE A 24 -13.82 -11.88 7.03
C ILE A 24 -13.18 -13.26 7.08
N GLY A 25 -11.98 -13.35 6.50
CA GLY A 25 -11.17 -14.56 6.49
C GLY A 25 -9.71 -14.24 6.77
N THR A 26 -8.97 -15.24 7.21
CA THR A 26 -7.51 -15.18 7.24
C THR A 26 -6.96 -15.49 5.85
N MET A 27 -5.76 -14.99 5.57
CA MET A 27 -5.08 -15.34 4.33
C MET A 27 -4.75 -16.84 4.30
N THR A 28 -4.87 -17.42 3.12
CA THR A 28 -4.45 -18.79 2.83
C THR A 28 -2.98 -18.95 3.18
N GLN A 29 -2.66 -19.96 4.00
CA GLN A 29 -1.31 -20.31 4.46
C GLN A 29 -0.53 -19.19 5.19
N ASN A 30 -1.18 -18.14 5.70
CA ASN A 30 -0.50 -16.97 6.30
C ASN A 30 0.56 -16.33 5.36
N GLY A 31 0.38 -16.45 4.04
CA GLY A 31 1.31 -15.94 3.03
C GLY A 31 2.55 -16.80 2.82
N GLU A 32 3.10 -16.73 1.60
CA GLU A 32 4.30 -17.49 1.20
C GLU A 32 5.53 -16.59 1.05
N GLY A 33 6.71 -17.20 1.09
CA GLY A 33 8.00 -16.52 0.93
C GLY A 33 8.19 -15.34 1.90
N LYS A 34 8.67 -14.21 1.38
CA LYS A 34 8.97 -13.01 2.16
C LYS A 34 7.76 -12.48 2.95
N VAL A 35 6.54 -12.64 2.43
CA VAL A 35 5.33 -12.24 3.14
C VAL A 35 5.17 -13.08 4.40
N GLY A 36 5.20 -14.41 4.27
CA GLY A 36 5.12 -15.33 5.40
C GLY A 36 6.24 -15.12 6.43
N GLU A 37 7.49 -14.94 5.98
CA GLU A 37 8.63 -14.63 6.85
C GLU A 37 8.40 -13.38 7.70
N CYS A 38 7.90 -12.30 7.08
CA CYS A 38 7.62 -11.04 7.77
C CYS A 38 6.40 -11.12 8.70
N LEU A 39 5.36 -11.87 8.31
CA LEU A 39 4.18 -12.07 9.13
C LEU A 39 4.50 -12.90 10.38
N ASN A 40 5.37 -13.92 10.25
CA ASN A 40 5.81 -14.78 11.36
C ASN A 40 6.66 -14.04 12.42
N GLN A 41 7.17 -12.85 12.12
CA GLN A 41 7.90 -12.02 13.10
C GLN A 41 6.97 -11.38 14.14
N SER A 42 5.65 -11.39 13.93
CA SER A 42 4.69 -10.83 14.87
C SER A 42 3.61 -11.85 15.25
N LYS A 43 3.26 -11.87 16.53
CA LYS A 43 2.07 -12.59 17.03
C LYS A 43 0.82 -11.70 17.09
N SER A 44 0.94 -10.43 16.67
CA SER A 44 -0.17 -9.47 16.61
C SER A 44 -0.82 -9.45 15.23
N LEU A 45 -2.01 -8.85 15.13
CA LEU A 45 -2.63 -8.54 13.85
C LEU A 45 -1.64 -7.78 12.96
N ALA A 46 -1.38 -8.33 11.78
CA ALA A 46 -0.40 -7.77 10.85
C ALA A 46 -1.00 -6.69 9.94
N GLY A 47 -2.26 -6.88 9.56
CA GLY A 47 -3.00 -5.98 8.69
C GLY A 47 -4.32 -6.60 8.26
N VAL A 48 -5.12 -5.78 7.60
CA VAL A 48 -6.42 -6.14 7.03
C VAL A 48 -6.49 -5.54 5.64
N VAL A 49 -6.97 -6.33 4.69
CA VAL A 49 -7.38 -5.87 3.36
C VAL A 49 -8.90 -5.94 3.31
N THR A 50 -9.54 -4.87 2.85
CA THR A 50 -10.98 -4.83 2.59
C THR A 50 -11.24 -4.45 1.15
N THR A 51 -12.25 -5.06 0.54
CA THR A 51 -12.73 -4.71 -0.79
C THR A 51 -14.17 -5.17 -0.97
N ASN A 52 -14.94 -4.46 -1.78
CA ASN A 52 -16.27 -4.89 -2.22
C ASN A 52 -16.23 -5.71 -3.52
N SER A 53 -15.06 -6.16 -3.95
CA SER A 53 -14.89 -6.88 -5.21
C SER A 53 -15.29 -8.36 -5.12
N THR A 54 -15.90 -8.90 -6.17
CA THR A 54 -16.29 -10.31 -6.27
C THR A 54 -15.08 -11.24 -6.25
N MET A 55 -13.99 -10.82 -6.88
CA MET A 55 -12.70 -11.49 -6.88
C MET A 55 -11.60 -10.54 -6.39
N TYR A 56 -10.66 -11.12 -5.66
CA TYR A 56 -9.47 -10.43 -5.18
C TYR A 56 -8.30 -11.41 -5.09
N LEU A 57 -7.08 -10.88 -5.00
CA LEU A 57 -5.90 -11.69 -4.66
C LEU A 57 -5.76 -11.78 -3.15
N ASP A 58 -5.60 -13.00 -2.64
CA ASP A 58 -5.39 -13.21 -1.23
C ASP A 58 -4.00 -12.72 -0.81
N GLY A 59 -3.96 -11.64 -0.02
CA GLY A 59 -2.75 -11.11 0.59
C GLY A 59 -2.41 -9.65 0.27
N PRO A 60 -1.23 -9.19 0.71
CA PRO A 60 -0.80 -7.82 0.46
C PRO A 60 -0.46 -7.60 -1.03
N PRO A 61 -0.50 -6.34 -1.52
CA PRO A 61 -0.04 -5.98 -2.86
C PRO A 61 1.34 -6.55 -3.21
N LYS A 62 1.55 -6.88 -4.48
CA LYS A 62 2.86 -7.29 -4.97
C LYS A 62 3.69 -6.06 -5.30
N PHE A 63 4.93 -6.00 -4.81
CA PHE A 63 5.86 -4.94 -5.18
C PHE A 63 6.58 -5.29 -6.49
N GLN A 64 6.32 -4.53 -7.55
CA GLN A 64 6.88 -4.71 -8.90
C GLN A 64 7.12 -3.34 -9.55
N ASP A 65 8.28 -3.17 -10.18
CA ASP A 65 8.66 -1.94 -10.91
C ASP A 65 8.56 -0.63 -10.12
N GLY A 66 8.72 -0.69 -8.78
CA GLY A 66 8.57 0.47 -7.91
C GLY A 66 7.13 0.77 -7.48
N PHE A 67 6.18 -0.07 -7.88
CA PHE A 67 4.76 0.04 -7.56
C PHE A 67 4.29 -1.13 -6.71
N LEU A 68 3.27 -0.89 -5.90
CA LEU A 68 2.48 -1.92 -5.23
C LEU A 68 1.23 -2.20 -6.06
N ASP A 69 1.18 -3.37 -6.68
CA ASP A 69 0.07 -3.80 -7.51
C ASP A 69 -0.84 -4.76 -6.74
N TYR A 70 -2.12 -4.40 -6.68
CA TYR A 70 -3.17 -5.26 -6.16
C TYR A 70 -4.25 -5.45 -7.22
N LYS A 71 -4.69 -6.71 -7.39
CA LYS A 71 -5.67 -7.05 -8.42
C LYS A 71 -7.00 -7.41 -7.79
N VAL A 72 -8.04 -6.75 -8.29
CA VAL A 72 -9.43 -7.04 -7.95
C VAL A 72 -10.25 -7.14 -9.22
N ALA A 73 -11.35 -7.87 -9.18
CA ALA A 73 -12.28 -7.94 -10.28
C ALA A 73 -13.72 -8.08 -9.78
N SER A 74 -14.62 -7.37 -10.46
CA SER A 74 -16.06 -7.46 -10.37
C SER A 74 -16.64 -7.21 -11.75
N THR A 75 -17.94 -7.40 -11.87
CA THR A 75 -18.72 -6.94 -13.02
C THR A 75 -18.73 -5.41 -13.09
N HIS A 76 -18.89 -4.86 -14.28
CA HIS A 76 -18.97 -3.42 -14.51
C HIS A 76 -20.27 -2.82 -13.96
N PHE A 77 -21.36 -3.56 -14.03
CA PHE A 77 -22.68 -3.12 -13.57
C PHE A 77 -23.17 -3.86 -12.33
N GLU A 78 -24.00 -3.18 -11.55
CA GLU A 78 -24.76 -3.75 -10.44
C GLU A 78 -25.90 -4.65 -10.93
N ALA A 79 -26.67 -5.24 -10.01
CA ALA A 79 -27.75 -6.17 -10.31
C ALA A 79 -28.96 -5.56 -11.04
N ASP A 80 -28.98 -4.26 -11.34
CA ASP A 80 -29.93 -3.64 -12.26
C ASP A 80 -29.46 -3.73 -13.74
N GLY A 81 -28.16 -3.81 -13.98
CA GLY A 81 -27.55 -3.80 -15.32
C GLY A 81 -27.35 -2.40 -15.91
N THR A 82 -27.56 -1.35 -15.11
CA THR A 82 -27.48 0.05 -15.54
C THR A 82 -26.61 0.89 -14.62
N THR A 83 -26.59 0.59 -13.32
CA THR A 83 -25.76 1.30 -12.36
C THR A 83 -24.33 0.80 -12.45
N VAL A 84 -23.38 1.72 -12.64
CA VAL A 84 -21.95 1.40 -12.70
C VAL A 84 -21.47 1.03 -11.29
N PHE A 85 -20.97 -0.18 -11.15
CA PHE A 85 -20.44 -0.68 -9.89
C PHE A 85 -19.17 0.10 -9.52
N LYS A 86 -19.13 0.63 -8.30
CA LYS A 86 -18.02 1.44 -7.77
C LYS A 86 -17.19 0.66 -6.76
N GLY A 87 -15.89 0.60 -7.01
CA GLY A 87 -14.95 -0.21 -6.27
C GLY A 87 -14.37 0.48 -5.06
N THR A 88 -14.13 -0.34 -4.04
CA THR A 88 -13.39 0.05 -2.84
C THR A 88 -12.28 -0.96 -2.60
N TYR A 89 -11.12 -0.44 -2.22
CA TYR A 89 -9.99 -1.21 -1.76
C TYR A 89 -9.30 -0.44 -0.65
N GLU A 90 -9.04 -1.11 0.46
CA GLU A 90 -8.26 -0.57 1.55
C GLU A 90 -7.31 -1.62 2.12
N LEU A 91 -6.06 -1.22 2.33
CA LEU A 91 -5.07 -1.97 3.07
C LEU A 91 -4.69 -1.15 4.29
N ILE A 92 -4.89 -1.72 5.48
CA ILE A 92 -4.40 -1.18 6.75
C ILE A 92 -3.42 -2.21 7.29
N MET A 93 -2.14 -1.87 7.40
CA MET A 93 -1.12 -2.82 7.87
C MET A 93 -0.09 -2.18 8.77
N SER A 94 0.53 -2.98 9.63
CA SER A 94 1.63 -2.52 10.47
C SER A 94 2.76 -1.97 9.60
N SER A 95 3.16 -0.73 9.87
CA SER A 95 4.29 -0.06 9.24
C SER A 95 5.58 -0.88 9.29
N LYS A 96 5.79 -1.62 10.39
CA LYS A 96 6.96 -2.49 10.57
C LYS A 96 6.93 -3.67 9.60
N ILE A 97 5.77 -4.31 9.47
CA ILE A 97 5.59 -5.46 8.57
C ILE A 97 5.64 -5.00 7.11
N ALA A 98 5.02 -3.87 6.77
CA ALA A 98 5.12 -3.27 5.44
C ALA A 98 6.58 -3.04 5.03
N ARG A 99 7.41 -2.53 5.95
CA ARG A 99 8.85 -2.34 5.71
C ARG A 99 9.60 -3.65 5.53
N CYS A 100 9.25 -4.67 6.30
CA CYS A 100 9.81 -6.01 6.11
C CYS A 100 9.47 -6.56 4.72
N ILE A 101 8.18 -6.55 4.33
CA ILE A 101 7.71 -7.13 3.07
C ILE A 101 8.31 -6.36 1.88
N TYR A 102 8.23 -5.03 1.88
CA TYR A 102 8.55 -4.22 0.71
C TYR A 102 9.95 -3.60 0.71
N GLY A 103 10.68 -3.67 1.83
CA GLY A 103 12.03 -3.11 1.94
C GLY A 103 12.08 -1.59 2.10
N PHE A 104 10.99 -0.96 2.55
CA PHE A 104 10.92 0.48 2.78
C PHE A 104 11.74 0.93 4.00
N THR A 105 12.28 2.14 3.95
CA THR A 105 12.99 2.77 5.07
C THR A 105 12.04 3.27 6.15
N ALA A 106 12.57 3.73 7.29
CA ALA A 106 11.80 4.36 8.36
C ALA A 106 11.23 5.75 7.98
N ALA A 107 11.65 6.34 6.85
CA ALA A 107 11.17 7.64 6.42
C ALA A 107 9.65 7.63 6.16
N PRO A 108 8.96 8.77 6.32
CA PRO A 108 7.54 8.89 5.98
C PRO A 108 7.28 8.47 4.54
N VAL A 109 6.28 7.62 4.34
CA VAL A 109 5.82 7.21 3.01
C VAL A 109 4.82 8.24 2.50
N SER A 110 5.11 8.87 1.36
CA SER A 110 4.13 9.53 0.51
C SER A 110 3.78 8.60 -0.64
N ALA A 111 2.61 8.78 -1.24
CA ALA A 111 2.23 7.91 -2.34
C ALA A 111 1.18 8.54 -3.23
N THR A 112 1.19 8.11 -4.48
CA THR A 112 0.11 8.36 -5.42
C THR A 112 -0.44 7.00 -5.81
N VAL A 113 -1.69 6.75 -5.47
CA VAL A 113 -2.39 5.59 -6.00
C VAL A 113 -2.89 5.97 -7.39
N SER A 114 -2.60 5.14 -8.37
CA SER A 114 -3.21 5.17 -9.68
C SER A 114 -4.00 3.89 -9.89
N ILE A 115 -5.07 3.96 -10.68
CA ILE A 115 -5.86 2.77 -10.99
C ILE A 115 -5.89 2.68 -12.49
N THR A 116 -5.25 1.62 -12.99
CA THR A 116 -5.18 1.36 -14.41
C THR A 116 -6.28 0.38 -14.74
N SER A 117 -7.23 0.83 -15.56
CA SER A 117 -8.22 -0.05 -16.18
C SER A 117 -7.56 -0.90 -17.28
N GLU A 118 -8.26 -1.94 -17.75
CA GLU A 118 -7.77 -2.82 -18.82
C GLU A 118 -7.49 -2.06 -20.13
N ASN A 119 -8.16 -0.92 -20.34
CA ASN A 119 -7.97 -0.05 -21.50
C ASN A 119 -6.76 0.90 -21.34
N GLY A 120 -6.01 0.82 -20.24
CA GLY A 120 -4.90 1.72 -19.93
C GLY A 120 -5.33 3.10 -19.43
N GLU A 121 -6.63 3.41 -19.44
CA GLU A 121 -7.17 4.68 -19.00
C GLU A 121 -7.17 4.79 -17.47
N PRO A 122 -6.70 5.92 -16.90
CA PRO A 122 -6.80 6.20 -15.48
C PRO A 122 -8.26 6.26 -15.04
N SER A 123 -8.65 5.40 -14.09
CA SER A 123 -9.98 5.51 -13.47
C SER A 123 -9.98 6.69 -12.49
N ALA A 124 -10.99 7.56 -12.57
CA ALA A 124 -11.22 8.63 -11.60
C ALA A 124 -11.54 8.01 -10.24
N ALA A 125 -10.52 7.90 -9.39
CA ALA A 125 -10.61 7.28 -8.08
C ALA A 125 -10.09 8.23 -7.02
N THR A 126 -10.78 8.24 -5.88
CA THR A 126 -10.29 8.93 -4.69
C THR A 126 -9.27 8.05 -4.02
N THR A 127 -8.08 8.59 -3.77
CA THR A 127 -6.97 7.81 -3.25
C THR A 127 -6.41 8.42 -1.99
N GLN A 128 -6.09 7.58 -1.02
CA GLN A 128 -5.51 8.02 0.24
C GLN A 128 -4.32 7.16 0.60
N VAL A 129 -3.23 7.81 1.00
CA VAL A 129 -2.12 7.15 1.67
C VAL A 129 -1.78 7.91 2.93
N ASN A 130 -1.71 7.17 4.02
CA ASN A 130 -1.44 7.73 5.34
C ASN A 130 -0.57 6.74 6.12
N GLU A 131 0.37 7.26 6.89
CA GLU A 131 1.12 6.49 7.86
C GLU A 131 1.04 7.17 9.21
N LYS A 132 0.34 6.54 10.16
CA LYS A 132 0.09 7.11 11.49
C LYS A 132 0.06 6.02 12.55
N ASN A 133 0.64 6.30 13.72
CA ASN A 133 0.64 5.40 14.88
C ASN A 133 1.19 4.00 14.58
N GLY A 134 2.16 3.89 13.66
CA GLY A 134 2.75 2.59 13.27
C GLY A 134 1.89 1.75 12.33
N TRP A 135 0.88 2.35 11.70
CA TRP A 135 0.03 1.74 10.67
C TRP A 135 0.12 2.52 9.37
N LEU A 136 0.31 1.77 8.28
CA LEU A 136 0.21 2.24 6.90
C LEU A 136 -1.20 1.94 6.39
N THR A 137 -1.89 2.97 5.92
CA THR A 137 -3.18 2.89 5.23
C THR A 137 -2.98 3.25 3.77
N LEU A 138 -3.43 2.38 2.88
CA LEU A 138 -3.54 2.62 1.45
C LEU A 138 -5.00 2.40 1.04
N ALA A 139 -5.64 3.39 0.46
CA ALA A 139 -7.03 3.30 0.07
C ALA A 139 -7.31 3.85 -1.32
N ALA A 140 -8.25 3.21 -2.00
CA ALA A 140 -8.73 3.55 -3.34
C ALA A 140 -10.26 3.37 -3.38
N TYR A 141 -10.98 4.41 -3.79
CA TYR A 141 -12.44 4.44 -3.82
C TYR A 141 -12.98 4.94 -5.16
N ASN A 142 -14.19 4.52 -5.50
CA ASN A 142 -14.97 4.98 -6.65
C ASN A 142 -14.39 4.60 -8.02
N PHE A 143 -13.50 3.63 -8.09
CA PHE A 143 -13.02 3.10 -9.36
C PHE A 143 -14.06 2.21 -10.04
N THR A 144 -13.99 2.08 -11.36
CA THR A 144 -14.87 1.19 -12.12
C THR A 144 -14.20 -0.15 -12.38
N PHE A 145 -15.01 -1.18 -12.62
CA PHE A 145 -14.53 -2.54 -12.83
C PHE A 145 -14.59 -2.97 -14.30
N SER A 146 -13.56 -3.72 -14.71
CA SER A 146 -13.50 -4.55 -15.93
C SER A 146 -12.40 -5.61 -15.72
N ASN A 147 -11.25 -5.17 -15.18
CA ASN A 147 -10.19 -5.97 -14.54
C ASN A 147 -9.14 -5.02 -13.90
N PRO A 148 -9.52 -4.22 -12.88
CA PRO A 148 -8.65 -3.14 -12.42
C PRO A 148 -7.42 -3.68 -11.68
N THR A 149 -6.25 -3.18 -12.08
CA THR A 149 -5.06 -3.24 -11.22
C THR A 149 -5.00 -1.94 -10.43
N VAL A 150 -5.18 -2.04 -9.13
CA VAL A 150 -4.93 -0.94 -8.19
C VAL A 150 -3.42 -0.86 -8.04
N ARG A 151 -2.82 0.17 -8.66
CA ARG A 151 -1.38 0.36 -8.74
C ARG A 151 -0.97 1.53 -7.85
N ILE A 152 -0.18 1.28 -6.83
CA ILE A 152 0.18 2.30 -5.86
C ILE A 152 1.65 2.64 -6.01
N SER A 153 1.93 3.86 -6.45
CA SER A 153 3.29 4.41 -6.47
C SER A 153 3.63 4.91 -5.08
N LEU A 154 4.59 4.27 -4.42
CA LEU A 154 5.10 4.73 -3.14
C LEU A 154 6.38 5.54 -3.35
N THR A 155 6.44 6.71 -2.74
CA THR A 155 7.61 7.58 -2.69
C THR A 155 8.01 7.78 -1.23
N GLN A 156 9.28 7.63 -0.92
CA GLN A 156 9.79 7.96 0.41
C GLN A 156 10.63 9.22 0.32
N ALA A 157 10.48 10.11 1.31
CA ALA A 157 11.51 11.10 1.55
C ALA A 157 12.83 10.35 1.74
N LYS A 158 13.91 10.76 1.06
CA LYS A 158 15.23 10.16 1.29
C LYS A 158 15.51 10.23 2.78
N ASP A 159 15.82 9.08 3.39
CA ASP A 159 16.25 9.03 4.78
C ASP A 159 17.62 9.71 4.86
N VAL A 160 17.61 11.02 5.15
CA VAL A 160 18.83 11.80 5.21
C VAL A 160 19.50 11.49 6.54
N LYS A 161 20.39 10.50 6.51
CA LYS A 161 21.20 10.10 7.66
C LYS A 161 21.85 11.34 8.28
N LYS A 162 21.43 11.71 9.49
CA LYS A 162 22.08 12.76 10.26
C LYS A 162 23.45 12.25 10.67
N THR A 163 24.50 12.94 10.25
CA THR A 163 25.84 12.65 10.73
C THR A 163 26.08 13.43 12.02
N THR A 164 26.75 12.79 12.98
CA THR A 164 27.13 13.44 14.24
C THR A 164 28.62 13.73 14.21
N ILE A 165 28.98 15.00 14.30
CA ILE A 165 30.39 15.43 14.43
C ILE A 165 30.66 15.83 15.87
N SER A 166 31.91 15.65 16.30
CA SER A 166 32.41 16.23 17.54
C SER A 166 33.17 17.52 17.24
N CYS A 167 32.81 18.58 17.93
CA CYS A 167 33.39 19.91 17.78
C CYS A 167 34.09 20.31 19.07
N ILE A 168 35.31 20.84 18.98
CA ILE A 168 36.17 21.19 20.12
C ILE A 168 36.48 22.68 20.16
N LYS A 169 36.42 23.27 21.36
CA LYS A 169 36.90 24.62 21.68
C LYS A 169 37.67 24.56 23.00
N GLY A 170 39.00 24.50 22.91
CA GLY A 170 39.84 24.16 24.07
C GLY A 170 39.51 22.78 24.62
N LYS A 171 39.24 22.67 25.93
CA LYS A 171 38.83 21.41 26.59
C LYS A 171 37.34 21.06 26.42
N LYS A 172 36.51 21.96 25.87
CA LYS A 172 35.06 21.72 25.72
C LYS A 172 34.77 20.94 24.43
N VAL A 173 34.04 19.83 24.54
CA VAL A 173 33.57 18.99 23.41
C VAL A 173 32.06 19.15 23.26
N LYS A 174 31.59 19.44 22.03
CA LYS A 174 30.16 19.51 21.69
C LYS A 174 29.86 18.57 20.53
N LYS A 175 28.88 17.68 20.69
CA LYS A 175 28.37 16.84 19.60
C LYS A 175 27.29 17.61 18.84
N VAL A 176 27.38 17.61 17.51
CA VAL A 176 26.41 18.26 16.62
C VAL A 176 25.90 17.22 15.64
N SER A 177 24.59 17.00 15.65
CA SER A 177 23.91 16.05 14.75
C SER A 177 23.05 16.82 13.75
N ALA A 178 23.38 16.74 12.47
CA ALA A 178 22.60 17.37 11.39
C ALA A 178 22.83 16.62 10.07
N ILE A 179 22.10 17.01 9.02
CA ILE A 179 22.25 16.47 7.66
C ILE A 179 23.65 16.79 7.09
N ASN A 180 24.09 18.03 7.27
CA ASN A 180 25.44 18.49 6.94
C ASN A 180 25.98 19.33 8.10
N PRO A 181 26.44 18.68 9.18
CA PRO A 181 26.75 19.38 10.42
C PRO A 181 28.01 20.24 10.25
N LYS A 182 27.93 21.48 10.73
CA LYS A 182 29.07 22.39 10.86
C LYS A 182 29.32 22.70 12.32
N CYS A 183 30.58 22.90 12.69
CA CYS A 183 30.90 23.32 14.04
C CYS A 183 30.42 24.76 14.29
N PRO A 184 29.83 25.06 15.46
CA PRO A 184 29.45 26.41 15.82
C PRO A 184 30.64 27.36 15.82
N SER A 185 30.38 28.67 15.69
CA SER A 185 31.45 29.68 15.67
C SER A 185 32.39 29.52 16.88
N GLY A 186 33.69 29.46 16.58
CA GLY A 186 34.76 29.25 17.57
C GLY A 186 35.04 27.80 17.97
N TYR A 187 34.37 26.80 17.38
CA TYR A 187 34.69 25.38 17.55
C TYR A 187 35.30 24.80 16.27
N ARG A 188 36.30 23.92 16.41
CA ARG A 188 36.90 23.16 15.29
C ARG A 188 36.39 21.72 15.30
N LYS A 189 36.31 21.09 14.13
CA LYS A 189 35.98 19.66 14.05
C LYS A 189 37.11 18.86 14.71
N LYS A 190 36.73 17.95 15.61
CA LYS A 190 37.65 17.00 16.25
C LYS A 190 38.08 15.94 15.24
#